data_AF-A0A133S3C4-F1
#
_entry.id   AF-A0A133S3C4-F1
#
_cell.length_a   1.000
_cell.length_b   1.000
_cell.length_c   1.000
_cell.angle_alpha   90.00
_cell.angle_beta   90.00
_cell.angle_gamma   90.00
#
_symmetry.space_group_name_H-M   'P 1'
#
loop_
_entity.id
_entity.type
_entity.pdbx_description
1 polymer ?
#
loop_
_entity_poly.entity_id
_entity_poly.type
_entity_poly.pdbx_seq_one_letter_code
_entity_poly.pdbx_strand_id
1 'polypeptide(L)'
;GNTQTLAPTKSEIKDNNGVSTVTTKDGVTAKDASGQTTSLTKGGVNATDGNGNTTSLTNTGVSATDGNGHTTGLTNGGLSTTDGTNTTTVAPTGMTATDGTNTVKVEGSGIDAGGTQIKNVGKATTDDAAVNKKQMDDAITKATADATHEFAGDTGSNSVRKHGEVLSIKGGVTDTNKLSDNNIGVISDGAGTLNVKLSKDLTGLTSATFKDGSGNTQTVTGASST
;
A
#
# COMPACT_ATOMS: atom_id res chain seq x y z
N GLY A 1 45.49 28.56 -65.63
CA GLY A 1 44.44 27.62 -66.06
C GLY A 1 43.13 28.11 -65.49
N ASN A 2 42.08 28.23 -66.30
CA ASN A 2 40.78 28.64 -65.80
C ASN A 2 40.10 27.43 -65.16
N THR A 3 39.80 27.50 -63.87
CA THR A 3 38.98 26.50 -63.17
C THR A 3 37.53 26.97 -63.23
N GLN A 4 36.67 26.20 -63.89
CA GLN A 4 35.22 26.40 -63.88
C GLN A 4 34.62 25.39 -62.92
N THR A 5 34.10 25.86 -61.78
CA THR A 5 33.32 25.04 -60.85
C THR A 5 31.85 25.15 -61.21
N LEU A 6 31.31 24.13 -61.87
CA LEU A 6 29.86 23.93 -61.99
C LEU A 6 29.38 23.35 -60.66
N ALA A 7 28.69 24.13 -59.84
CA ALA A 7 28.03 23.66 -58.63
C ALA A 7 26.54 23.45 -58.93
N PRO A 8 26.12 22.31 -59.53
CA PRO A 8 24.70 22.03 -59.68
C PRO A 8 24.06 22.04 -58.30
N THR A 9 23.02 22.86 -58.11
CA THR A 9 22.28 22.95 -56.84
C THR A 9 21.48 21.68 -56.55
N LYS A 10 21.29 20.83 -57.57
CA LYS A 10 20.59 19.55 -57.54
C LYS A 10 21.19 18.59 -58.58
N SER A 11 21.45 17.35 -58.18
CA SER A 11 21.66 16.20 -59.07
C SER A 11 20.56 15.17 -58.81
N GLU A 12 19.96 14.60 -59.85
CA GLU A 12 18.89 13.59 -59.73
C GLU A 12 19.13 12.42 -60.67
N ILE A 13 19.10 11.21 -60.11
CA ILE A 13 19.07 9.94 -60.84
C ILE A 13 17.67 9.36 -60.63
N LYS A 14 16.97 9.01 -61.72
CA LYS A 14 15.62 8.45 -61.68
C LYS A 14 15.49 7.31 -62.68
N ASP A 15 14.86 6.21 -62.27
CA ASP A 15 14.54 5.09 -63.15
C ASP A 15 13.08 5.15 -63.67
N ASN A 16 12.75 4.25 -64.59
CA ASN A 16 11.41 4.15 -65.18
C ASN A 16 10.36 3.60 -64.19
N ASN A 17 10.79 3.01 -63.08
CA ASN A 17 9.95 2.42 -62.04
C ASN A 17 9.56 3.45 -60.96
N GLY A 18 10.05 4.69 -61.06
CA GLY A 18 9.73 5.77 -60.13
C GLY A 18 10.67 5.85 -58.93
N VAL A 19 11.72 5.02 -58.88
CA VAL A 19 12.79 5.11 -57.88
C VAL A 19 13.68 6.30 -58.25
N SER A 20 14.06 7.12 -57.27
CA SER A 20 14.98 8.22 -57.49
C SER A 20 15.98 8.44 -56.35
N THR A 21 17.11 9.08 -56.67
CA THR A 21 18.06 9.61 -55.71
C THR A 21 18.37 11.05 -56.07
N VAL A 22 18.16 11.97 -55.14
CA VAL A 22 18.39 13.40 -55.29
C VAL A 22 19.52 13.82 -54.36
N THR A 23 20.57 14.43 -54.91
CA THR A 23 21.66 15.05 -54.15
C THR A 23 21.53 16.57 -54.24
N THR A 24 21.56 17.26 -53.11
CA THR A 24 21.60 18.72 -53.02
C THR A 24 22.75 19.15 -52.11
N LYS A 25 22.92 20.47 -51.90
CA LYS A 25 23.86 20.98 -50.88
C LYS A 25 23.52 20.54 -49.45
N ASP A 26 22.27 20.14 -49.20
CA ASP A 26 21.76 19.83 -47.85
C ASP A 26 21.80 18.33 -47.53
N GLY A 27 22.01 17.48 -48.54
CA GLY A 27 22.07 16.04 -48.33
C GLY A 27 21.75 15.19 -49.56
N VAL A 28 21.48 13.92 -49.29
CA VAL A 28 21.04 12.93 -50.28
C VAL A 28 19.69 12.37 -49.84
N THR A 29 18.71 12.33 -50.75
CA THR A 29 17.40 11.71 -50.52
C THR A 29 17.16 10.64 -51.58
N ALA A 30 16.98 9.40 -51.14
CA ALA A 30 16.48 8.31 -51.96
C ALA A 30 14.96 8.17 -51.78
N LYS A 31 14.24 7.88 -52.86
CA LYS A 31 12.82 7.58 -52.89
C LYS A 31 12.59 6.28 -53.64
N ASP A 32 11.84 5.34 -53.07
CA ASP A 32 11.47 4.12 -53.77
C ASP A 32 10.19 4.27 -54.61
N ALA A 33 9.85 3.23 -55.37
CA ALA A 33 8.68 3.21 -56.25
C ALA A 33 7.35 3.36 -55.49
N SER A 34 7.33 2.95 -54.23
CA SER A 34 6.17 3.00 -53.34
C SER A 34 6.04 4.35 -52.61
N GLY A 35 7.02 5.24 -52.78
CA GLY A 35 7.03 6.59 -52.22
C GLY A 35 7.72 6.74 -50.87
N GLN A 36 8.33 5.67 -50.34
CA GLN A 36 9.12 5.72 -49.12
C GLN A 36 10.39 6.52 -49.39
N THR A 37 10.89 7.23 -48.38
CA THR A 37 12.08 8.06 -48.51
C THR A 37 13.14 7.68 -47.49
N THR A 38 14.40 7.82 -47.85
CA THR A 38 15.53 7.81 -46.91
C THR A 38 16.43 8.99 -47.23
N SER A 39 16.67 9.86 -46.25
CA SER A 39 17.46 11.08 -46.41
C SER A 39 18.65 11.09 -45.46
N LEU A 40 19.84 11.33 -45.98
CA LEU A 40 21.03 11.67 -45.22
C LEU A 40 21.20 13.19 -45.28
N THR A 41 21.17 13.85 -44.12
CA THR A 41 21.38 15.29 -43.96
C THR A 41 22.44 15.56 -42.89
N LYS A 42 22.77 16.83 -42.66
CA LYS A 42 23.61 17.22 -41.50
C LYS A 42 23.02 16.78 -40.15
N GLY A 43 21.70 16.60 -40.06
CA GLY A 43 21.02 16.14 -38.84
C GLY A 43 21.13 14.63 -38.59
N GLY A 44 21.57 13.86 -39.58
CA GLY A 44 21.62 12.40 -39.52
C GLY A 44 20.87 11.73 -40.66
N VAL A 45 20.35 10.53 -40.40
CA VAL A 45 19.59 9.72 -41.36
C VAL A 45 18.13 9.66 -40.95
N ASN A 46 17.22 9.96 -41.88
CA ASN A 46 15.78 9.86 -41.69
C ASN A 46 15.20 8.92 -42.74
N ALA A 47 14.48 7.88 -42.35
CA ALA A 47 13.70 7.03 -43.23
C ALA A 47 12.21 7.21 -42.93
N THR A 48 11.42 7.56 -43.94
CA THR A 48 9.97 7.77 -43.82
C THR A 48 9.22 6.84 -44.76
N ASP A 49 8.29 6.06 -44.22
CA ASP A 49 7.48 5.14 -45.03
C ASP A 49 6.26 5.82 -45.68
N GLY A 50 5.50 5.08 -46.49
CA GLY A 50 4.29 5.60 -47.14
C GLY A 50 3.14 5.95 -46.19
N ASN A 51 3.19 5.49 -44.94
CA ASN A 51 2.21 5.79 -43.90
C ASN A 51 2.61 6.99 -43.02
N GLY A 52 3.76 7.61 -43.31
CA GLY A 52 4.30 8.72 -42.53
C GLY A 52 5.12 8.30 -41.32
N ASN A 53 5.33 6.99 -41.10
CA ASN A 53 6.18 6.52 -40.01
C ASN A 53 7.64 6.89 -40.32
N THR A 54 8.34 7.50 -39.38
CA THR A 54 9.70 8.00 -39.56
C THR A 54 10.64 7.36 -38.54
N THR A 55 11.76 6.80 -38.99
CA THR A 55 12.90 6.44 -38.14
C THR A 55 14.03 7.42 -38.38
N SER A 56 14.60 7.98 -37.32
CA SER A 56 15.70 8.95 -37.36
C SER A 56 16.88 8.44 -36.55
N LEU A 57 18.08 8.44 -37.14
CA LEU A 57 19.34 8.30 -36.43
C LEU A 57 20.07 9.63 -36.48
N THR A 58 20.31 10.22 -35.32
CA THR A 58 20.95 11.54 -35.17
C THR A 58 22.08 11.45 -34.15
N ASN A 59 22.80 12.56 -33.93
CA ASN A 59 23.84 12.63 -32.90
C ASN A 59 23.29 12.53 -31.46
N THR A 60 21.97 12.69 -31.25
CA THR A 60 21.36 12.56 -29.93
C THR A 60 20.88 11.13 -29.64
N GLY A 61 20.77 10.29 -30.67
CA GLY A 61 20.31 8.92 -30.55
C GLY A 61 19.45 8.46 -31.74
N VAL A 62 18.64 7.44 -31.47
CA VAL A 62 17.69 6.86 -32.44
C VAL A 62 16.27 7.15 -31.99
N SER A 63 15.40 7.56 -32.90
CA SER A 63 13.97 7.68 -32.64
C SER A 63 13.12 7.10 -33.76
N ALA A 64 11.98 6.55 -33.42
CA ALA A 64 10.90 6.21 -34.34
C ALA A 64 9.66 7.01 -33.96
N THR A 65 8.96 7.53 -34.96
CA THR A 65 7.70 8.25 -34.83
C THR A 65 6.70 7.66 -35.80
N ASP A 66 5.52 7.23 -35.34
CA ASP A 66 4.49 6.76 -36.26
C ASP A 66 3.74 7.92 -36.93
N GLY A 67 2.91 7.62 -37.94
CA GLY A 67 2.09 8.63 -38.62
C GLY A 67 1.07 9.33 -37.71
N ASN A 68 0.85 8.82 -36.49
CA ASN A 68 -0.02 9.41 -35.47
C ASN A 68 0.75 10.29 -34.47
N GLY A 69 2.07 10.37 -34.57
CA GLY A 69 2.93 11.16 -33.71
C GLY A 69 3.38 10.46 -32.42
N HIS A 70 3.07 9.17 -32.25
CA HIS A 70 3.62 8.38 -31.13
C HIS A 70 5.10 8.13 -31.36
N THR A 71 5.89 8.18 -30.30
CA THR A 71 7.36 8.15 -30.41
C THR A 71 7.97 7.08 -29.52
N THR A 72 9.06 6.50 -29.99
CA THR A 72 10.01 5.76 -29.15
C THR A 72 11.41 6.25 -29.48
N GLY A 73 12.20 6.59 -28.46
CA GLY A 73 13.54 7.13 -28.65
C GLY A 73 14.53 6.58 -27.62
N LEU A 74 15.71 6.22 -28.10
CA LEU A 74 16.87 5.89 -27.27
C LEU A 74 17.90 7.00 -27.42
N THR A 75 18.21 7.67 -26.33
CA THR A 75 19.20 8.75 -26.26
C THR A 75 20.21 8.49 -25.14
N ASN A 76 21.18 9.39 -24.96
CA ASN A 76 22.09 9.33 -23.82
C ASN A 76 21.36 9.47 -22.46
N GLY A 77 20.12 9.99 -22.45
CA GLY A 77 19.28 10.06 -21.26
C GLY A 77 18.52 8.76 -20.93
N GLY A 78 18.51 7.78 -21.85
CA GLY A 78 17.78 6.53 -21.71
C GLY A 78 16.78 6.29 -22.83
N LEU A 79 15.89 5.31 -22.60
CA LEU A 79 14.79 4.94 -23.50
C LEU A 79 13.52 5.65 -23.06
N SER A 80 12.78 6.23 -23.99
CA SER A 80 11.44 6.77 -23.74
C SER A 80 10.49 6.38 -24.86
N THR A 81 9.28 5.97 -24.49
CA THR A 81 8.16 5.76 -25.40
C THR A 81 6.99 6.62 -24.96
N THR A 82 6.39 7.36 -25.89
CA THR A 82 5.23 8.23 -25.67
C THR A 82 4.14 7.90 -26.68
N ASP A 83 2.97 7.52 -26.18
CA ASP A 83 1.75 7.22 -26.93
C ASP A 83 0.61 8.08 -26.37
N GLY A 84 0.32 9.19 -27.05
CA GLY A 84 -0.58 10.22 -26.55
C GLY A 84 -0.12 10.80 -25.22
N THR A 85 -0.92 10.60 -24.16
CA THR A 85 -0.59 11.01 -22.79
C THR A 85 0.22 9.95 -22.02
N ASN A 86 0.32 8.74 -22.55
CA ASN A 86 1.02 7.64 -21.90
C ASN A 86 2.51 7.78 -22.18
N THR A 87 3.36 7.67 -21.16
CA THR A 87 4.81 7.68 -21.33
C THR A 87 5.48 6.65 -20.44
N THR A 88 6.40 5.88 -21.00
CA THR A 88 7.30 5.01 -20.24
C THR A 88 8.72 5.47 -20.49
N THR A 89 9.49 5.69 -19.42
CA THR A 89 10.89 6.08 -19.50
C THR A 89 11.75 5.12 -18.67
N VAL A 90 12.87 4.68 -19.24
CA VAL A 90 13.92 3.94 -18.54
C VAL A 90 15.19 4.79 -18.62
N ALA A 91 15.59 5.34 -17.48
CA ALA A 91 16.71 6.25 -17.34
C ALA A 91 17.70 5.73 -16.27
N PRO A 92 18.92 6.30 -16.18
CA PRO A 92 19.87 5.92 -15.13
C PRO A 92 19.34 6.08 -13.69
N THR A 93 18.36 6.96 -13.48
CA THR A 93 17.72 7.19 -12.18
C THR A 93 16.64 6.17 -11.84
N GLY A 94 16.18 5.38 -12.81
CA GLY A 94 15.11 4.40 -12.64
C GLY A 94 14.15 4.34 -13.83
N MET A 95 12.98 3.78 -13.57
CA MET A 95 11.90 3.61 -14.54
C MET A 95 10.67 4.39 -14.09
N THR A 96 10.03 5.07 -15.02
CA THR A 96 8.72 5.70 -14.82
C THR A 96 7.75 5.21 -15.88
N ALA A 97 6.49 5.05 -15.49
CA ALA A 97 5.38 4.79 -16.41
C ALA A 97 4.18 5.63 -15.99
N THR A 98 3.67 6.45 -16.89
CA THR A 98 2.48 7.27 -16.69
C THR A 98 1.42 6.99 -17.74
N ASP A 99 0.16 7.01 -17.31
CA ASP A 99 -1.03 6.96 -18.17
C ASP A 99 -1.60 8.38 -18.45
N GLY A 100 -0.83 9.42 -18.13
CA GLY A 100 -1.27 10.83 -18.18
C GLY A 100 -1.91 11.33 -16.89
N THR A 101 -2.32 10.45 -15.97
CA THR A 101 -2.92 10.81 -14.67
C THR A 101 -2.05 10.33 -13.51
N ASN A 102 -1.78 9.02 -13.45
CA ASN A 102 -0.96 8.40 -12.44
C ASN A 102 0.44 8.15 -13.00
N THR A 103 1.46 8.19 -12.14
CA THR A 103 2.85 7.86 -12.52
C THR A 103 3.40 6.86 -11.51
N VAL A 104 3.69 5.65 -11.98
CA VAL A 104 4.40 4.63 -11.21
C VAL A 104 5.90 4.80 -11.41
N LYS A 105 6.68 4.64 -10.34
CA LYS A 105 8.14 4.79 -10.36
C LYS A 105 8.84 3.62 -9.71
N VAL A 106 9.98 3.23 -10.27
CA VAL A 106 10.94 2.28 -9.68
C VAL A 106 12.30 2.95 -9.72
N GLU A 107 12.76 3.45 -8.57
CA GLU A 107 13.95 4.30 -8.44
C GLU A 107 14.84 3.81 -7.28
N GLY A 108 15.97 4.48 -7.06
CA GLY A 108 16.89 4.13 -5.96
C GLY A 108 16.25 4.22 -4.56
N SER A 109 15.18 4.98 -4.39
CA SER A 109 14.41 5.08 -3.14
C SER A 109 13.33 3.99 -2.99
N GLY A 110 13.14 3.12 -3.98
CA GLY A 110 12.14 2.04 -3.98
C GLY A 110 11.05 2.23 -5.02
N ILE A 111 9.83 1.79 -4.66
CA ILE A 111 8.66 1.76 -5.55
C ILE A 111 7.65 2.80 -5.09
N ASP A 112 7.20 3.66 -6.00
CA ASP A 112 6.05 4.56 -5.82
C ASP A 112 4.92 4.12 -6.75
N ALA A 113 3.77 3.77 -6.18
CA ALA A 113 2.59 3.33 -6.92
C ALA A 113 1.76 4.49 -7.49
N GLY A 114 2.23 5.73 -7.40
CA GLY A 114 1.59 6.89 -8.00
C GLY A 114 0.20 7.18 -7.43
N GLY A 115 0.02 6.94 -6.13
CA GLY A 115 -1.27 7.09 -5.44
C GLY A 115 -2.30 5.98 -5.74
N THR A 116 -1.89 4.89 -6.42
CA THR A 116 -2.78 3.77 -6.74
C THR A 116 -2.59 2.58 -5.78
N GLN A 117 -3.51 1.62 -5.83
CA GLN A 117 -3.41 0.38 -5.06
C GLN A 117 -2.50 -0.64 -5.74
N ILE A 118 -1.62 -1.29 -4.96
CA ILE A 118 -0.90 -2.49 -5.40
C ILE A 118 -1.81 -3.70 -5.20
N LYS A 119 -2.34 -4.25 -6.30
CA LYS A 119 -3.23 -5.42 -6.29
C LYS A 119 -2.46 -6.71 -6.55
N ASN A 120 -3.10 -7.85 -6.28
CA ASN A 120 -2.55 -9.20 -6.52
C ASN A 120 -1.30 -9.52 -5.69
N VAL A 121 -1.17 -8.91 -4.50
CA VAL A 121 -0.13 -9.28 -3.53
C VAL A 121 -0.49 -10.63 -2.90
N GLY A 122 0.30 -11.65 -3.22
CA GLY A 122 0.17 -13.00 -2.65
C GLY A 122 0.36 -13.03 -1.13
N LYS A 123 0.16 -14.19 -0.52
CA LYS A 123 0.46 -14.36 0.91
C LYS A 123 1.97 -14.36 1.10
N ALA A 124 2.50 -13.48 1.97
CA ALA A 124 3.90 -13.49 2.36
C ALA A 124 4.27 -14.82 3.05
N THR A 125 5.40 -15.42 2.67
CA THR A 125 5.93 -16.68 3.21
C THR A 125 7.31 -16.53 3.85
N THR A 126 7.92 -15.35 3.77
CA THR A 126 9.22 -14.99 4.35
C THR A 126 9.10 -13.67 5.10
N ASP A 127 10.03 -13.41 6.02
CA ASP A 127 10.00 -12.24 6.91
C ASP A 127 10.23 -10.90 6.18
N ASP A 128 10.76 -10.95 4.96
CA ASP A 128 11.06 -9.80 4.10
C ASP A 128 10.01 -9.57 2.98
N ALA A 129 8.97 -10.40 2.92
CA ALA A 129 7.91 -10.26 1.93
C ALA A 129 6.80 -9.29 2.39
N ALA A 130 6.21 -8.56 1.44
CA ALA A 130 5.07 -7.70 1.71
C ALA A 130 3.83 -8.51 2.10
N VAL A 131 3.19 -8.15 3.23
CA VAL A 131 1.94 -8.78 3.68
C VAL A 131 0.74 -8.17 2.96
N ASN A 132 -0.24 -9.01 2.61
CA ASN A 132 -1.51 -8.52 2.09
C ASN A 132 -2.54 -8.24 3.20
N LYS A 133 -3.61 -7.51 2.86
CA LYS A 133 -4.66 -7.14 3.82
C LYS A 133 -5.27 -8.35 4.53
N LYS A 134 -5.48 -9.47 3.83
CA LYS A 134 -6.04 -10.68 4.44
C LYS A 134 -5.14 -11.23 5.54
N GLN A 135 -3.82 -11.24 5.35
CA GLN A 135 -2.89 -11.65 6.40
C GLN A 135 -2.97 -10.76 7.63
N MET A 136 -3.10 -9.44 7.42
CA MET A 136 -3.24 -8.48 8.51
C MET A 136 -4.57 -8.67 9.26
N ASP A 137 -5.68 -8.78 8.54
CA ASP A 137 -7.01 -9.01 9.12
C ASP A 137 -7.06 -10.34 9.90
N ASP A 138 -6.50 -11.41 9.33
CA ASP A 138 -6.43 -12.73 9.98
C ASP A 138 -5.56 -12.65 11.26
N ALA A 139 -4.44 -11.93 11.21
CA ALA A 139 -3.57 -11.73 12.37
C ALA A 139 -4.27 -10.94 13.50
N ILE A 140 -4.99 -9.87 13.17
CA ILE A 140 -5.78 -9.08 14.13
C ILE A 140 -6.91 -9.91 14.73
N THR A 141 -7.62 -10.66 13.88
CA THR A 141 -8.71 -11.53 14.32
C THR A 141 -8.19 -12.60 15.28
N LYS A 142 -7.05 -13.23 14.95
CA LYS A 142 -6.43 -14.21 15.83
C LYS A 142 -5.97 -13.58 17.13
N ALA A 143 -5.30 -12.43 17.10
CA ALA A 143 -4.84 -11.74 18.29
C ALA A 143 -5.99 -11.39 19.25
N THR A 144 -7.13 -10.94 18.72
CA THR A 144 -8.30 -10.61 19.54
C THR A 144 -9.05 -11.84 20.05
N ALA A 145 -9.11 -12.92 19.26
CA ALA A 145 -9.76 -14.17 19.65
C ALA A 145 -8.96 -15.01 20.66
N ASP A 146 -7.63 -14.90 20.63
CA ASP A 146 -6.69 -15.62 21.51
C ASP A 146 -6.39 -14.82 22.79
N ALA A 147 -6.66 -13.51 22.83
CA ALA A 147 -6.49 -12.70 24.02
C ALA A 147 -7.45 -13.16 25.15
N THR A 148 -6.87 -13.52 26.29
CA THR A 148 -7.57 -13.93 27.50
C THR A 148 -7.25 -13.03 28.68
N HIS A 149 -8.21 -12.92 29.59
CA HIS A 149 -8.10 -12.33 30.91
C HIS A 149 -8.36 -13.41 31.95
N GLU A 150 -7.45 -13.57 32.90
CA GLU A 150 -7.54 -14.57 33.95
C GLU A 150 -7.78 -13.90 35.31
N PHE A 151 -8.77 -14.41 36.04
CA PHE A 151 -9.13 -13.93 37.37
C PHE A 151 -9.03 -15.10 38.35
N ALA A 152 -8.03 -15.06 39.21
CA ALA A 152 -7.84 -16.04 40.28
C ALA A 152 -8.72 -15.70 41.50
N GLY A 153 -9.17 -16.73 42.21
CA GLY A 153 -9.75 -16.61 43.54
C GLY A 153 -8.85 -17.24 44.59
N ASP A 154 -9.30 -17.24 45.85
CA ASP A 154 -8.53 -17.83 46.96
C ASP A 154 -8.28 -19.35 46.78
N THR A 155 -9.19 -20.04 46.08
CA THR A 155 -9.10 -21.47 45.75
C THR A 155 -9.72 -21.76 44.39
N GLY A 156 -9.48 -22.96 43.85
CA GLY A 156 -10.06 -23.41 42.56
C GLY A 156 -9.26 -22.95 41.34
N SER A 157 -9.82 -23.17 40.15
CA SER A 157 -9.22 -22.76 38.87
C SER A 157 -9.53 -21.29 38.54
N ASN A 158 -8.64 -20.64 37.80
CA ASN A 158 -8.87 -19.29 37.29
C ASN A 158 -10.14 -19.20 36.45
N SER A 159 -10.89 -18.11 36.61
CA SER A 159 -11.93 -17.73 35.67
C SER A 159 -11.27 -17.08 34.45
N VAL A 160 -11.38 -17.72 33.29
CA VAL A 160 -10.80 -17.22 32.03
C VAL A 160 -11.91 -16.61 31.17
N ARG A 161 -11.75 -15.34 30.79
CA ARG A 161 -12.64 -14.65 29.86
C ARG A 161 -11.85 -14.20 28.63
N LYS A 162 -12.42 -14.36 27.45
CA LYS A 162 -11.88 -13.76 26.23
C LYS A 162 -12.23 -12.28 26.14
N HIS A 163 -11.59 -11.56 25.24
CA HIS A 163 -11.97 -10.18 24.95
C HIS A 163 -13.46 -10.08 24.55
N GLY A 164 -14.19 -9.10 25.09
CA GLY A 164 -15.62 -8.88 24.82
C GLY A 164 -16.57 -9.76 25.63
N GLU A 165 -16.05 -10.72 26.39
CA GLU A 165 -16.87 -11.59 27.24
C GLU A 165 -17.16 -10.95 28.61
N VAL A 166 -18.38 -11.18 29.14
CA VAL A 166 -18.79 -10.66 30.45
C VAL A 166 -18.21 -11.50 31.59
N LEU A 167 -17.57 -10.85 32.56
CA LEU A 167 -17.29 -11.40 33.89
C LEU A 167 -18.44 -11.03 34.84
N SER A 168 -19.04 -12.01 35.50
CA SER A 168 -20.12 -11.78 36.47
C SER A 168 -19.64 -11.98 37.90
N ILE A 169 -19.85 -10.98 38.76
CA ILE A 169 -19.61 -11.04 40.21
C ILE A 169 -20.97 -10.86 40.89
N LYS A 170 -21.46 -11.88 41.61
CA LYS A 170 -22.82 -11.91 42.17
C LYS A 170 -22.81 -12.32 43.65
N GLY A 171 -23.46 -11.51 44.50
CA GLY A 171 -23.64 -11.77 45.94
C GLY A 171 -24.96 -12.46 46.33
N GLY A 172 -25.83 -12.78 45.36
CA GLY A 172 -27.07 -13.55 45.55
C GLY A 172 -28.34 -12.73 45.85
N VAL A 173 -28.25 -11.60 46.58
CA VAL A 173 -29.39 -10.70 46.82
C VAL A 173 -29.53 -9.70 45.66
N THR A 174 -30.72 -9.61 45.06
CA THR A 174 -30.99 -8.74 43.90
C THR A 174 -31.85 -7.51 44.19
N ASP A 175 -32.60 -7.51 45.29
CA ASP A 175 -33.39 -6.36 45.74
C ASP A 175 -32.45 -5.33 46.38
N THR A 176 -32.26 -4.21 45.68
CA THR A 176 -31.32 -3.17 46.08
C THR A 176 -31.68 -2.53 47.42
N ASN A 177 -32.95 -2.57 47.85
CA ASN A 177 -33.37 -2.04 49.15
C ASN A 177 -32.98 -2.94 50.33
N LYS A 178 -32.46 -4.15 50.04
CA LYS A 178 -31.97 -5.12 51.03
C LYS A 178 -30.45 -5.21 51.05
N LEU A 179 -29.76 -4.36 50.30
CA LEU A 179 -28.31 -4.28 50.28
C LEU A 179 -27.84 -3.15 51.21
N SER A 180 -26.69 -3.34 51.85
CA SER A 180 -26.05 -2.31 52.67
C SER A 180 -24.96 -1.60 51.87
N ASP A 181 -24.81 -0.29 52.09
CA ASP A 181 -23.70 0.50 51.53
C ASP A 181 -22.46 0.47 52.44
N ASN A 182 -21.30 0.74 51.87
CA ASN A 182 -20.01 1.02 52.55
C ASN A 182 -19.42 -0.06 53.47
N ASN A 183 -20.08 -1.21 53.64
CA ASN A 183 -19.60 -2.29 54.49
C ASN A 183 -18.50 -3.17 53.84
N ILE A 184 -18.26 -3.04 52.53
CA ILE A 184 -17.24 -3.78 51.80
C ILE A 184 -16.17 -2.80 51.29
N GLY A 185 -14.94 -2.98 51.76
CA GLY A 185 -13.76 -2.30 51.25
C GLY A 185 -13.04 -3.16 50.21
N VAL A 186 -12.48 -2.50 49.19
CA VAL A 186 -11.62 -3.13 48.18
C VAL A 186 -10.27 -2.42 48.18
N ILE A 187 -9.19 -3.16 48.38
CA ILE A 187 -7.82 -2.64 48.48
C ILE A 187 -6.93 -3.33 47.46
N SER A 188 -6.39 -2.57 46.49
CA SER A 188 -5.38 -3.09 45.57
C SER A 188 -4.03 -3.25 46.26
N ASP A 189 -3.34 -4.37 46.00
CA ASP A 189 -1.94 -4.56 46.42
C ASP A 189 -0.93 -4.01 45.41
N GLY A 190 -1.39 -3.56 44.23
CA GLY A 190 -0.54 -3.07 43.14
C GLY A 190 0.20 -4.17 42.35
N ALA A 191 0.01 -5.44 42.71
CA ALA A 191 0.66 -6.61 42.13
C ALA A 191 -0.34 -7.58 41.47
N GLY A 192 -1.58 -7.14 41.28
CA GLY A 192 -2.63 -7.90 40.60
C GLY A 192 -3.74 -8.43 41.50
N THR A 193 -3.67 -8.20 42.82
CA THR A 193 -4.70 -8.63 43.77
C THR A 193 -5.56 -7.47 44.25
N LEU A 194 -6.88 -7.65 44.20
CA LEU A 194 -7.83 -6.78 44.88
C LEU A 194 -8.33 -7.50 46.15
N ASN A 195 -7.87 -7.05 47.31
CA ASN A 195 -8.29 -7.60 48.60
C ASN A 195 -9.68 -7.06 48.97
N VAL A 196 -10.67 -7.93 49.03
CA VAL A 196 -12.04 -7.59 49.43
C VAL A 196 -12.21 -7.86 50.93
N LYS A 197 -12.63 -6.86 51.70
CA LYS A 197 -12.70 -6.95 53.17
C LYS A 197 -14.01 -6.35 53.69
N LEU A 198 -14.52 -6.90 54.79
CA LEU A 198 -15.58 -6.26 55.56
C LEU A 198 -15.03 -5.07 56.35
N SER A 199 -15.84 -4.03 56.51
CA SER A 199 -15.59 -2.95 57.46
C SER A 199 -15.52 -3.50 58.89
N LYS A 200 -14.70 -2.86 59.74
CA LYS A 200 -14.67 -3.19 61.18
C LYS A 200 -15.99 -2.83 61.86
N ASP A 201 -16.55 -1.69 61.45
CA ASP A 201 -17.83 -1.21 61.92
C ASP A 201 -18.85 -1.44 60.81
N LEU A 202 -19.75 -2.41 61.02
CA LEU A 202 -20.83 -2.70 60.10
C LEU A 202 -22.03 -1.81 60.41
N THR A 203 -22.49 -1.04 59.43
CA THR A 203 -23.59 -0.08 59.60
C THR A 203 -24.71 -0.32 58.58
N GLY A 204 -25.91 0.20 58.84
CA GLY A 204 -27.04 0.06 57.91
C GLY A 204 -27.58 -1.37 57.76
N LEU A 205 -27.31 -2.25 58.72
CA LEU A 205 -27.85 -3.62 58.74
C LEU A 205 -29.14 -3.69 59.57
N THR A 206 -30.14 -4.40 59.07
CA THR A 206 -31.38 -4.70 59.83
C THR A 206 -31.18 -5.84 60.81
N SER A 207 -30.45 -6.88 60.40
CA SER A 207 -30.09 -8.01 61.25
C SER A 207 -28.90 -8.78 60.71
N ALA A 208 -28.27 -9.56 61.59
CA ALA A 208 -27.33 -10.61 61.25
C ALA A 208 -27.76 -11.91 61.95
N THR A 209 -27.86 -12.99 61.20
CA THR A 209 -28.29 -14.30 61.70
C THR A 209 -27.12 -15.26 61.66
N PHE A 210 -26.78 -15.81 62.83
CA PHE A 210 -25.71 -16.78 63.00
C PHE A 210 -26.31 -18.12 63.37
N LYS A 211 -25.70 -19.19 62.87
CA LYS A 211 -26.06 -20.57 63.20
C LYS A 211 -24.82 -21.30 63.69
N ASP A 212 -24.92 -21.98 64.83
CA ASP A 212 -23.84 -22.80 65.34
C ASP A 212 -23.81 -24.19 64.69
N GLY A 213 -22.76 -24.98 64.97
CA GLY A 213 -22.62 -26.34 64.44
C GLY A 213 -23.69 -27.33 64.95
N SER A 214 -24.44 -26.97 65.98
CA SER A 214 -25.57 -27.76 66.51
C SER A 214 -26.92 -27.34 65.90
N GLY A 215 -26.93 -26.29 65.05
CA GLY A 215 -28.11 -25.79 64.38
C GLY A 215 -28.88 -24.69 65.14
N ASN A 216 -28.44 -24.29 66.33
CA ASN A 216 -29.06 -23.20 67.08
C ASN A 216 -28.86 -21.88 66.34
N THR A 217 -29.86 -21.02 66.35
CA THR A 217 -29.83 -19.74 65.62
C THR A 217 -29.83 -18.58 66.61
N GLN A 218 -28.91 -17.65 66.42
CA GLN A 218 -28.89 -16.35 67.10
C GLN A 218 -29.05 -15.25 66.06
N THR A 219 -30.05 -14.40 66.27
CA THR A 219 -30.27 -13.22 65.42
C THR A 219 -29.96 -11.98 66.22
N VAL A 220 -28.99 -11.20 65.76
CA VAL A 220 -28.75 -9.83 66.24
C VAL A 220 -29.57 -8.90 65.37
N THR A 221 -30.49 -8.14 65.96
CA THR A 221 -31.32 -7.16 65.23
C THR A 221 -30.80 -5.76 65.49
N GLY A 222 -31.04 -4.83 64.56
CA GLY A 222 -30.69 -3.42 64.71
C GLY A 222 -31.57 -2.65 65.72
N ALA A 223 -32.44 -3.33 66.47
CA ALA A 223 -33.24 -2.68 67.51
C ALA A 223 -32.35 -2.39 68.72
N SER A 224 -32.30 -1.12 69.15
CA SER A 224 -31.50 -0.68 70.29
C SER A 224 -31.74 -1.55 71.53
N SER A 225 -30.67 -2.18 72.06
CA SER A 225 -30.59 -2.54 73.47
C SER A 225 -29.81 -1.43 74.16
N THR A 226 -30.52 -0.68 75.01
CA THR A 226 -30.00 0.40 75.86
C THR A 226 -28.75 0.04 76.65
#